data_AF-A0A9E3P0V6-F1
#
_entry.id   AF-A0A9E3P0V6-F1
#
_cell.length_a   1.000
_cell.length_b   1.000
_cell.length_c   1.000
_cell.angle_alpha   90.00
_cell.angle_beta   90.00
_cell.angle_gamma   90.00
#
_symmetry.space_group_name_H-M   'P 1'
#
loop_
_entity.id
_entity.type
_entity.pdbx_description
1 polymer ?
#
loop_
_entity_poly.entity_id
_entity_poly.type
_entity_poly.pdbx_seq_one_letter_code
_entity_poly.pdbx_strand_id
1 'polypeptide(L)'
;MRFRLAIPFAVALASLVGCAAQSGEEADDAEVSEDALTESERDERRIAKIREKVGNVDEEHVVLDRRYKAPTRSASSGARLGGASLYGVDWFQKWPGGLSADHGWDNGTEAGKRCMWAAVLRFEAIMKEPPEELTAFLAEYSRWGGSFYNWVDDYSKPESYGDASGARLWAWRTGLSKWISAAAKDGSCYLPTKQMLVNYAQACNRHQASNAGEMQGCQASR
;
A
#
# COMPACT_ATOMS: atom_id res chain seq x y z
N MET A 1 -55.93 -30.15 -5.58
CA MET A 1 -55.68 -31.52 -6.11
C MET A 1 -55.43 -31.45 -7.60
N ARG A 2 -54.17 -31.49 -8.03
CA ARG A 2 -53.75 -31.86 -9.39
C ARG A 2 -52.44 -32.64 -9.26
N PHE A 3 -52.51 -33.92 -9.64
CA PHE A 3 -51.42 -34.88 -9.75
C PHE A 3 -50.74 -34.75 -11.12
N ARG A 4 -49.56 -35.40 -11.23
CA ARG A 4 -48.75 -35.76 -12.43
C ARG A 4 -47.54 -34.83 -12.64
N LEU A 5 -46.34 -35.31 -12.97
CA LEU A 5 -45.81 -36.66 -13.21
C LEU A 5 -44.27 -36.55 -13.07
N ALA A 6 -43.63 -37.50 -12.39
CA ALA A 6 -42.18 -37.65 -12.42
C ALA A 6 -41.76 -38.35 -13.72
N ILE A 7 -40.69 -37.89 -14.36
CA ILE A 7 -40.01 -38.59 -15.46
C ILE A 7 -38.56 -38.81 -15.01
N PRO A 8 -38.11 -40.07 -14.86
CA PRO A 8 -36.70 -40.39 -14.73
C PRO A 8 -36.14 -40.60 -16.14
N PHE A 9 -35.13 -39.81 -16.51
CA PHE A 9 -34.27 -40.14 -17.64
C PHE A 9 -32.89 -40.50 -17.10
N ALA A 10 -32.65 -41.80 -16.98
CA ALA A 10 -31.33 -42.37 -16.97
C ALA A 10 -30.82 -42.41 -18.42
N VAL A 11 -29.64 -41.83 -18.68
CA VAL A 11 -28.89 -42.08 -19.92
C VAL A 11 -27.47 -42.46 -19.55
N ALA A 12 -27.02 -43.48 -20.26
CA ALA A 12 -25.85 -44.32 -20.08
C ALA A 12 -24.52 -43.58 -20.09
N LEU A 13 -23.56 -44.19 -19.38
CA LEU A 13 -22.13 -44.07 -19.63
C LEU A 13 -21.80 -44.38 -21.09
N ALA A 14 -21.03 -43.49 -21.71
CA ALA A 14 -20.16 -43.85 -22.83
C ALA A 14 -18.74 -43.36 -22.50
N SER A 15 -17.89 -44.33 -22.21
CA SER A 15 -16.44 -44.17 -22.07
C SER A 15 -15.84 -43.88 -23.44
N LEU A 16 -15.32 -42.66 -23.64
CA LEU A 16 -14.40 -42.37 -24.74
C LEU A 16 -13.04 -42.02 -24.14
N VAL A 17 -12.19 -43.05 -24.10
CA VAL A 17 -10.74 -42.93 -24.01
C VAL A 17 -10.28 -42.26 -25.31
N GLY A 18 -10.13 -40.95 -25.27
CA GLY A 18 -9.48 -40.16 -26.31
C GLY A 18 -8.23 -39.53 -25.72
N CYS A 19 -7.09 -40.22 -25.86
CA CYS A 19 -5.78 -39.62 -25.69
C CYS A 19 -5.54 -38.62 -26.83
N ALA A 20 -6.03 -37.40 -26.66
CA ALA A 20 -5.52 -36.24 -27.37
C ALA A 20 -4.76 -35.42 -26.34
N ALA A 21 -3.47 -35.72 -26.20
CA ALA A 21 -2.52 -34.80 -25.59
C ALA A 21 -2.51 -33.55 -26.46
N GLN A 22 -3.35 -32.57 -26.14
CA GLN A 22 -3.05 -31.19 -26.48
C GLN A 22 -1.80 -30.85 -25.69
N SER A 23 -0.66 -30.90 -26.38
CA SER A 23 0.54 -30.20 -25.96
C SER A 23 0.10 -28.76 -25.70
N GLY A 24 -0.06 -28.43 -24.42
CA GLY A 24 0.01 -27.05 -24.00
C GLY A 24 1.37 -26.56 -24.44
N GLU A 25 1.41 -25.83 -25.55
CA GLU A 25 2.36 -24.75 -25.68
C GLU A 25 2.05 -23.83 -24.51
N GLU A 26 2.71 -24.11 -23.37
CA GLU A 26 3.13 -23.06 -22.46
C GLU A 26 3.80 -22.04 -23.36
N ALA A 27 3.07 -20.96 -23.65
CA ALA A 27 3.68 -19.75 -24.12
C ALA A 27 4.69 -19.40 -23.03
N ASP A 28 5.95 -19.81 -23.26
CA ASP A 28 7.11 -19.25 -22.61
C ASP A 28 6.98 -17.75 -22.86
N ASP A 29 6.39 -17.05 -21.89
CA ASP A 29 6.47 -15.62 -21.75
C ASP A 29 7.96 -15.34 -21.62
N ALA A 30 8.62 -15.18 -22.78
CA ALA A 30 10.02 -14.81 -22.86
C ALA A 30 10.12 -13.48 -22.11
N GLU A 31 10.49 -13.55 -20.82
CA GLU A 31 10.60 -12.38 -19.98
C GLU A 31 11.61 -11.47 -20.68
N VAL A 32 11.11 -10.38 -21.26
CA VAL A 32 11.96 -9.34 -21.83
C VAL A 32 12.92 -8.93 -20.73
N SER A 33 14.22 -9.13 -20.95
CA SER A 33 15.25 -8.75 -19.99
C SER A 33 15.08 -7.27 -19.64
N GLU A 34 15.18 -6.91 -18.36
CA GLU A 34 15.09 -5.50 -17.93
C GLU A 34 16.14 -4.61 -18.63
N ASP A 35 17.25 -5.20 -19.10
CA ASP A 35 18.32 -4.50 -19.80
C ASP A 35 17.90 -4.02 -21.20
N ALA A 36 16.88 -4.64 -21.81
CA ALA A 36 16.35 -4.24 -23.11
C ALA A 36 15.29 -3.13 -23.02
N LEU A 37 14.80 -2.83 -21.83
CA LEU A 37 13.76 -1.82 -21.59
C LEU A 37 14.37 -0.42 -21.44
N THR A 38 13.59 0.61 -21.76
CA THR A 38 13.89 1.98 -21.32
C THR A 38 13.74 2.10 -19.81
N GLU A 39 14.30 3.15 -19.20
CA GLU A 39 14.16 3.38 -17.76
C GLU A 39 12.69 3.54 -17.34
N SER A 40 11.89 4.26 -18.13
CA SER A 40 10.46 4.42 -17.87
C SER A 40 9.72 3.09 -17.92
N GLU A 41 10.01 2.23 -18.90
CA GLU A 41 9.37 0.91 -19.00
C GLU A 41 9.78 -0.01 -17.84
N ARG A 42 11.05 0.03 -17.42
CA ARG A 42 11.50 -0.68 -16.21
C ARG A 42 10.73 -0.22 -14.99
N ASP A 43 10.56 1.08 -14.81
CA ASP A 43 9.83 1.62 -13.66
C ASP A 43 8.36 1.24 -13.68
N GLU A 44 7.68 1.33 -14.83
CA GLU A 44 6.30 0.88 -14.94
C GLU A 44 6.17 -0.61 -14.61
N ARG A 45 7.10 -1.47 -15.07
CA ARG A 45 7.11 -2.89 -14.71
C ARG A 45 7.36 -3.11 -13.22
N ARG A 46 8.28 -2.38 -12.60
CA ARG A 46 8.57 -2.47 -11.16
C ARG A 46 7.38 -2.01 -10.31
N ILE A 47 6.74 -0.91 -10.71
CA ILE A 47 5.55 -0.37 -10.04
C ILE A 47 4.36 -1.32 -10.20
N ALA A 48 4.17 -1.92 -11.37
CA ALA A 48 3.14 -2.95 -11.58
C ALA A 48 3.32 -4.15 -10.64
N LYS A 49 4.55 -4.66 -10.50
CA LYS A 49 4.87 -5.74 -9.56
C LYS A 49 4.57 -5.37 -8.11
N ILE A 50 4.86 -4.12 -7.69
CA ILE A 50 4.49 -3.64 -6.35
C ILE A 50 2.96 -3.58 -6.21
N ARG A 51 2.25 -3.07 -7.24
CA ARG A 51 0.78 -2.93 -7.26
C ARG A 51 0.07 -4.27 -7.03
N GLU A 52 0.55 -5.34 -7.64
CA GLU A 52 0.03 -6.70 -7.44
C GLU A 52 0.07 -7.14 -5.98
N LYS A 53 1.07 -6.68 -5.20
CA LYS A 53 1.25 -7.07 -3.80
C LYS A 53 0.46 -6.24 -2.81
N VAL A 54 0.08 -5.02 -3.18
CA VAL A 54 -0.56 -4.07 -2.24
C VAL A 54 -2.07 -3.92 -2.45
N GLY A 55 -2.68 -4.72 -3.33
CA GLY A 55 -4.10 -4.65 -3.65
C GLY A 55 -5.04 -5.02 -2.50
N ASN A 56 -4.60 -5.89 -1.57
CA ASN A 56 -5.35 -6.17 -0.34
C ASN A 56 -5.15 -5.03 0.66
N VAL A 57 -6.12 -4.12 0.74
CA VAL A 57 -6.00 -2.88 1.52
C VAL A 57 -6.13 -3.06 3.03
N ASP A 58 -6.56 -4.24 3.48
CA ASP A 58 -6.72 -4.59 4.90
C ASP A 58 -5.48 -5.28 5.48
N GLU A 59 -4.59 -5.77 4.62
CA GLU A 59 -3.33 -6.40 5.02
C GLU A 59 -2.26 -5.34 5.24
N GLU A 60 -1.82 -5.17 6.49
CA GLU A 60 -0.80 -4.18 6.82
C GLU A 60 0.60 -4.62 6.41
N HIS A 61 0.96 -5.90 6.60
CA HIS A 61 2.30 -6.42 6.31
C HIS A 61 2.33 -7.05 4.93
N VAL A 62 3.15 -6.52 4.03
CA VAL A 62 3.27 -6.96 2.64
C VAL A 62 4.71 -7.37 2.32
N VAL A 63 4.88 -8.57 1.77
CA VAL A 63 6.18 -9.05 1.31
C VAL A 63 6.43 -8.62 -0.13
N LEU A 64 7.47 -7.82 -0.34
CA LEU A 64 7.98 -7.45 -1.66
C LEU A 64 9.26 -8.26 -1.92
N ASP A 65 9.32 -8.94 -3.07
CA ASP A 65 10.49 -9.75 -3.41
C ASP A 65 11.74 -8.87 -3.54
N ARG A 66 12.76 -9.17 -2.73
CA ARG A 66 14.03 -8.42 -2.68
C ARG A 66 14.80 -8.45 -4.01
N ARG A 67 14.49 -9.41 -4.88
CA ARG A 67 15.10 -9.53 -6.21
C ARG A 67 14.68 -8.39 -7.14
N TYR A 68 13.52 -7.78 -6.92
CA TYR A 68 13.07 -6.65 -7.72
C TYR A 68 13.71 -5.34 -7.23
N LYS A 69 14.33 -4.61 -8.15
CA LYS A 69 14.84 -3.27 -7.88
C LYS A 69 13.71 -2.31 -7.59
N ALA A 70 13.97 -1.31 -6.75
CA ALA A 70 13.06 -0.20 -6.60
C ALA A 70 12.90 0.56 -7.94
N PRO A 71 11.75 1.19 -8.18
CA PRO A 71 11.63 2.16 -9.25
C PRO A 71 12.66 3.29 -9.06
N THR A 72 13.27 3.76 -10.15
CA THR A 72 14.20 4.91 -10.10
C THR A 72 13.42 6.22 -10.04
N ARG A 73 12.25 6.29 -10.69
CA ARG A 73 11.28 7.38 -10.59
C ARG A 73 10.88 7.62 -9.14
N SER A 74 11.02 8.87 -8.71
CA SER A 74 10.60 9.34 -7.40
C SER A 74 9.10 9.17 -7.17
N ALA A 75 8.73 8.72 -5.97
CA ALA A 75 7.36 8.67 -5.50
C ALA A 75 6.83 10.03 -4.98
N SER A 76 7.62 11.12 -5.10
CA SER A 76 7.31 12.44 -4.52
C SER A 76 6.04 13.09 -5.04
N SER A 77 5.64 12.81 -6.29
CA SER A 77 4.35 13.26 -6.82
C SER A 77 3.16 12.59 -6.13
N GLY A 78 3.40 11.42 -5.55
CA GLY A 78 2.42 10.60 -4.84
C GLY A 78 1.15 10.34 -5.64
N ALA A 79 0.00 10.47 -4.99
CA ALA A 79 -1.32 10.20 -5.55
C ALA A 79 -2.35 11.22 -5.08
N ARG A 80 -3.37 11.48 -5.92
CA ARG A 80 -4.50 12.35 -5.58
C ARG A 80 -5.80 11.74 -6.09
N LEU A 81 -6.72 11.44 -5.18
CA LEU A 81 -8.00 10.81 -5.49
C LEU A 81 -9.04 11.13 -4.41
N GLY A 82 -10.31 11.31 -4.79
CA GLY A 82 -11.41 11.47 -3.82
C GLY A 82 -11.28 12.69 -2.90
N GLY A 83 -10.59 13.76 -3.33
CA GLY A 83 -10.34 14.95 -2.51
C GLY A 83 -9.20 14.79 -1.48
N ALA A 84 -8.60 13.60 -1.39
CA ALA A 84 -7.42 13.33 -0.59
C ALA A 84 -6.16 13.27 -1.47
N SER A 85 -5.00 13.51 -0.86
CA SER A 85 -3.70 13.34 -1.52
C SER A 85 -2.67 12.73 -0.60
N LEU A 86 -1.76 11.96 -1.17
CA LEU A 86 -0.51 11.53 -0.58
C LEU A 86 0.61 12.14 -1.42
N TYR A 87 1.58 12.79 -0.80
CA TYR A 87 2.64 13.49 -1.54
C TYR A 87 3.95 13.53 -0.76
N GLY A 88 5.01 13.93 -1.46
CA GLY A 88 6.32 14.13 -0.87
C GLY A 88 7.10 12.84 -0.66
N VAL A 89 8.27 13.00 -0.07
CA VAL A 89 9.18 11.93 0.33
C VAL A 89 9.65 12.30 1.72
N ASP A 90 9.54 11.38 2.66
CA ASP A 90 10.08 11.54 3.99
C ASP A 90 10.75 10.25 4.46
N TRP A 91 12.04 10.31 4.72
CA TRP A 91 12.78 9.20 5.29
C TRP A 91 13.00 9.42 6.77
N PHE A 92 12.71 8.38 7.54
CA PHE A 92 13.23 8.25 8.89
C PHE A 92 14.08 7.00 8.98
N GLN A 93 15.38 7.18 8.78
CA GLN A 93 16.37 6.14 8.74
C GLN A 93 16.74 5.71 10.16
N LYS A 94 16.47 4.45 10.49
CA LYS A 94 16.48 3.97 11.87
C LYS A 94 17.82 3.40 12.30
N TRP A 95 18.93 3.90 11.78
CA TRP A 95 20.28 3.42 12.07
C TRP A 95 21.20 4.56 12.56
N PRO A 96 22.36 4.25 13.18
CA PRO A 96 23.33 5.26 13.56
C PRO A 96 23.76 6.15 12.38
N GLY A 97 23.64 7.47 12.55
CA GLY A 97 23.92 8.44 11.50
C GLY A 97 22.87 8.50 10.38
N GLY A 98 21.75 7.79 10.52
CA GLY A 98 20.60 7.90 9.64
C GLY A 98 19.94 9.27 9.72
N LEU A 99 19.40 9.71 8.58
CA LEU A 99 18.70 10.98 8.44
C LEU A 99 17.24 10.85 8.91
N SER A 100 16.73 11.94 9.47
CA SER A 100 15.35 12.07 9.92
C SER A 100 14.74 13.29 9.27
N ALA A 101 13.50 13.17 8.81
CA ALA A 101 12.84 14.22 8.04
C ALA A 101 13.56 14.53 6.71
N ASP A 102 14.11 13.51 6.04
CA ASP A 102 14.86 13.70 4.79
C ASP A 102 13.95 13.59 3.56
N HIS A 103 14.02 14.59 2.70
CA HIS A 103 13.13 14.74 1.55
C HIS A 103 13.74 14.37 0.19
N GLY A 104 15.00 13.92 0.18
CA GLY A 104 15.71 13.51 -1.02
C GLY A 104 15.41 12.06 -1.39
N TRP A 105 14.75 11.81 -2.53
CA TRP A 105 14.43 10.47 -3.00
C TRP A 105 15.65 9.52 -2.98
N ASP A 106 16.81 10.02 -3.41
CA ASP A 106 18.03 9.22 -3.52
C ASP A 106 18.62 8.77 -2.19
N ASN A 107 18.20 9.37 -1.07
CA ASN A 107 18.62 8.97 0.27
C ASN A 107 17.89 7.71 0.78
N GLY A 108 16.80 7.29 0.13
CA GLY A 108 16.08 6.07 0.47
C GLY A 108 16.87 4.81 0.08
N THR A 109 16.79 3.77 0.92
CA THR A 109 17.31 2.45 0.56
C THR A 109 16.44 1.81 -0.54
N GLU A 110 16.92 0.75 -1.18
CA GLU A 110 16.11 -0.05 -2.12
C GLU A 110 14.78 -0.54 -1.49
N ALA A 111 14.81 -0.99 -0.24
CA ALA A 111 13.60 -1.42 0.45
C ALA A 111 12.71 -0.23 0.80
N GLY A 112 13.28 0.87 1.31
CA GLY A 112 12.56 2.11 1.59
C GLY A 112 11.83 2.67 0.37
N LYS A 113 12.51 2.74 -0.78
CA LYS A 113 11.93 3.19 -2.06
C LYS A 113 10.79 2.29 -2.54
N ARG A 114 10.94 0.96 -2.43
CA ARG A 114 9.85 0.01 -2.71
C ARG A 114 8.66 0.24 -1.78
N CYS A 115 8.89 0.40 -0.47
CA CYS A 115 7.82 0.65 0.50
C CYS A 115 7.14 2.01 0.29
N MET A 116 7.87 3.04 -0.16
CA MET A 116 7.29 4.34 -0.48
C MET A 116 6.34 4.27 -1.68
N TRP A 117 6.74 3.57 -2.74
CA TRP A 117 5.84 3.29 -3.87
C TRP A 117 4.66 2.41 -3.47
N ALA A 118 4.91 1.40 -2.64
CA ALA A 118 3.86 0.55 -2.08
C ALA A 118 2.83 1.37 -1.27
N ALA A 119 3.28 2.37 -0.51
CA ALA A 119 2.44 3.30 0.22
C ALA A 119 1.59 4.17 -0.72
N VAL A 120 2.16 4.71 -1.81
CA VAL A 120 1.42 5.45 -2.84
C VAL A 120 0.33 4.60 -3.46
N LEU A 121 0.68 3.39 -3.89
CA LEU A 121 -0.26 2.47 -4.54
C LEU A 121 -1.35 1.97 -3.58
N ARG A 122 -1.02 1.74 -2.31
CA ARG A 122 -1.98 1.40 -1.26
C ARG A 122 -2.95 2.56 -1.01
N PHE A 123 -2.43 3.80 -0.96
CA PHE A 123 -3.26 4.99 -0.84
C PHE A 123 -4.22 5.12 -2.02
N GLU A 124 -3.74 4.98 -3.27
CA GLU A 124 -4.59 4.96 -4.47
C GLU A 124 -5.70 3.91 -4.36
N ALA A 125 -5.35 2.69 -3.95
CA ALA A 125 -6.31 1.60 -3.82
C ALA A 125 -7.40 1.90 -2.79
N ILE A 126 -7.04 2.45 -1.63
CA ILE A 126 -8.02 2.83 -0.60
C ILE A 126 -8.88 4.02 -1.06
N MET A 127 -8.29 5.04 -1.68
CA MET A 127 -9.02 6.26 -2.05
C MET A 127 -9.90 6.11 -3.29
N LYS A 128 -9.88 4.96 -3.99
CA LYS A 128 -10.90 4.63 -4.99
C LYS A 128 -12.29 4.53 -4.36
N GLU A 129 -12.36 3.94 -3.18
CA GLU A 129 -13.56 3.79 -2.36
C GLU A 129 -13.21 4.15 -0.91
N PRO A 130 -13.03 5.46 -0.62
CA PRO A 130 -12.58 5.91 0.68
C PRO A 130 -13.57 5.48 1.78
N PRO A 131 -13.11 5.18 3.01
CA PRO A 131 -14.01 4.90 4.12
C PRO A 131 -14.97 6.07 4.37
N GLU A 132 -16.24 5.77 4.63
CA GLU A 132 -17.27 6.78 4.87
C GLU A 132 -16.89 7.71 6.02
N GLU A 133 -16.26 7.18 7.09
CA GLU A 133 -15.80 7.96 8.23
C GLU A 133 -14.74 8.99 7.84
N LEU A 134 -13.84 8.64 6.92
CA LEU A 134 -12.84 9.56 6.42
C LEU A 134 -13.50 10.65 5.57
N THR A 135 -14.40 10.29 4.67
CA THR A 135 -15.13 11.25 3.83
C THR A 135 -15.93 12.22 4.67
N ALA A 136 -16.67 11.74 5.67
CA ALA A 136 -17.42 12.57 6.60
C ALA A 136 -16.50 13.50 7.40
N PHE A 137 -15.40 12.97 7.95
CA PHE A 137 -14.43 13.76 8.69
C PHE A 137 -13.82 14.88 7.85
N LEU A 138 -13.44 14.60 6.60
CA LEU A 138 -12.83 15.61 5.72
C LEU A 138 -13.84 16.66 5.24
N ALA A 139 -15.12 16.30 5.10
CA ALA A 139 -16.18 17.25 4.77
C ALA A 139 -16.47 18.22 5.94
N GLU A 140 -16.43 17.73 7.17
CA GLU A 140 -16.69 18.52 8.38
C GLU A 140 -15.48 19.36 8.80
N TYR A 141 -14.26 18.82 8.66
CA TYR A 141 -13.03 19.43 9.18
C TYR A 141 -12.01 19.72 8.09
N SER A 142 -12.30 20.76 7.30
CA SER A 142 -11.47 21.18 6.15
C SER A 142 -10.00 21.49 6.48
N ARG A 143 -9.66 21.79 7.75
CA ARG A 143 -8.29 22.12 8.17
C ARG A 143 -7.26 21.00 7.89
N TRP A 144 -7.69 19.74 7.83
CA TRP A 144 -6.79 18.62 7.50
C TRP A 144 -6.71 18.34 6.01
N GLY A 145 -7.58 18.93 5.19
CA GLY A 145 -7.49 18.99 3.73
C GLY A 145 -7.35 17.66 2.98
N GLY A 146 -7.50 16.52 3.67
CA GLY A 146 -7.26 15.18 3.12
C GLY A 146 -5.83 14.93 2.65
N SER A 147 -4.87 15.78 3.05
CA SER A 147 -3.52 15.76 2.52
C SER A 147 -2.55 15.11 3.50
N PHE A 148 -1.85 14.08 3.05
CA PHE A 148 -0.90 13.29 3.82
C PHE A 148 0.52 13.41 3.24
N TYR A 149 1.50 13.57 4.10
CA TYR A 149 2.91 13.47 3.73
C TYR A 149 3.37 12.01 3.76
N ASN A 150 4.01 11.54 2.69
CA ASN A 150 4.46 10.16 2.53
C ASN A 150 5.76 9.92 3.30
N TRP A 151 5.67 9.15 4.38
CA TRP A 151 6.77 8.90 5.30
C TRP A 151 7.09 7.41 5.38
N VAL A 152 8.38 7.07 5.32
CA VAL A 152 8.88 5.71 5.52
C VAL A 152 9.82 5.67 6.73
N ASP A 153 9.42 4.93 7.75
CA ASP A 153 10.32 4.46 8.79
C ASP A 153 11.19 3.32 8.22
N ASP A 154 12.43 3.63 7.84
CA ASP A 154 13.31 2.69 7.16
C ASP A 154 14.22 1.96 8.17
N TYR A 155 13.94 0.68 8.40
CA TYR A 155 14.75 -0.23 9.22
C TYR A 155 15.59 -1.19 8.38
N SER A 156 15.58 -1.05 7.05
CA SER A 156 16.05 -2.12 6.15
C SER A 156 17.56 -2.41 6.22
N LYS A 157 18.34 -1.55 6.87
CA LYS A 157 19.76 -1.78 7.10
C LYS A 157 20.02 -2.71 8.30
N PRO A 158 21.03 -3.59 8.24
CA PRO A 158 21.39 -4.48 9.35
C PRO A 158 21.62 -3.74 10.69
N GLU A 159 22.28 -2.59 10.63
CA GLU A 159 22.64 -1.74 11.76
C GLU A 159 21.47 -0.93 12.37
N SER A 160 20.25 -1.08 11.84
CA SER A 160 19.09 -0.35 12.37
C SER A 160 18.77 -0.72 13.82
N TYR A 161 18.39 0.29 14.61
CA TYR A 161 17.87 0.20 15.97
C TYR A 161 16.52 -0.54 15.98
N GLY A 162 16.56 -1.87 16.07
CA GLY A 162 15.37 -2.72 16.03
C GLY A 162 14.95 -3.09 14.60
N ASP A 163 13.66 -3.37 14.42
CA ASP A 163 13.03 -3.70 13.14
C ASP A 163 11.64 -3.05 13.06
N ALA A 164 11.07 -2.99 11.85
CA ALA A 164 9.73 -2.48 11.65
C ALA A 164 8.68 -3.39 12.32
N SER A 165 7.73 -2.78 13.02
CA SER A 165 6.67 -3.49 13.75
C SER A 165 5.26 -3.12 13.32
N GLY A 166 5.10 -2.11 12.47
CA GLY A 166 3.79 -1.70 11.96
C GLY A 166 3.81 -0.37 11.22
N ALA A 167 2.68 -0.08 10.58
CA ALA A 167 2.39 1.22 9.98
C ALA A 167 1.68 2.12 10.98
N ARG A 168 1.50 3.39 10.64
CA ARG A 168 0.68 4.32 11.43
C ARG A 168 0.22 5.52 10.62
N LEU A 169 -0.83 6.15 11.11
CA LEU A 169 -1.25 7.48 10.68
C LEU A 169 -1.06 8.45 11.83
N TRP A 170 -0.60 9.65 11.51
CA TRP A 170 -0.40 10.70 12.51
C TRP A 170 -0.92 12.02 11.97
N ALA A 171 -1.60 12.80 12.80
CA ALA A 171 -1.90 14.18 12.48
C ALA A 171 -1.63 15.14 13.62
N TRP A 172 -1.19 16.33 13.24
CA TRP A 172 -1.02 17.48 14.11
C TRP A 172 -2.29 18.34 14.09
N ARG A 173 -2.45 19.18 15.13
CA ARG A 173 -3.56 20.15 15.20
C ARG A 173 -3.49 21.21 14.11
N THR A 174 -2.29 21.48 13.58
CA THR A 174 -2.04 22.39 12.47
C THR A 174 -2.61 21.91 11.13
N GLY A 175 -3.12 20.67 11.05
CA GLY A 175 -3.66 20.10 9.83
C GLY A 175 -2.68 19.20 9.08
N LEU A 176 -1.39 19.21 9.45
CA LEU A 176 -0.41 18.29 8.87
C LEU A 176 -0.78 16.85 9.23
N SER A 177 -0.82 15.98 8.22
CA SER A 177 -1.05 14.54 8.40
C SER A 177 0.10 13.76 7.76
N LYS A 178 0.49 12.63 8.35
CA LYS A 178 1.51 11.74 7.82
C LYS A 178 0.95 10.34 7.61
N TRP A 179 1.29 9.80 6.44
CA TRP A 179 1.07 8.42 6.06
C TRP A 179 2.38 7.66 6.30
N ILE A 180 2.48 6.98 7.44
CA ILE A 180 3.74 6.39 7.90
C ILE A 180 3.72 4.90 7.59
N SER A 181 4.48 4.52 6.58
CA SER A 181 4.84 3.14 6.30
C SER A 181 6.18 2.78 6.95
N ALA A 182 6.52 1.50 7.00
CA ALA A 182 7.81 1.05 7.51
C ALA A 182 8.44 -0.02 6.61
N ALA A 183 9.73 0.09 6.34
CA ALA A 183 10.52 -0.90 5.61
C ALA A 183 11.29 -1.77 6.60
N ALA A 184 11.01 -3.08 6.63
CA ALA A 184 11.63 -4.02 7.55
C ALA A 184 13.03 -4.47 7.06
N LYS A 185 13.83 -5.08 7.95
CA LYS A 185 15.16 -5.63 7.65
C LYS A 185 15.14 -6.73 6.58
N ASP A 186 14.07 -7.51 6.54
CA ASP A 186 13.85 -8.54 5.53
C ASP A 186 13.44 -7.97 4.17
N GLY A 187 13.19 -6.67 4.07
CA GLY A 187 12.76 -5.97 2.85
C GLY A 187 11.25 -5.95 2.62
N SER A 188 10.46 -6.52 3.53
CA SER A 188 8.99 -6.38 3.55
C SER A 188 8.57 -4.97 4.02
N CYS A 189 7.29 -4.65 3.82
CA CYS A 189 6.73 -3.35 4.16
C CYS A 189 5.54 -3.49 5.11
N TYR A 190 5.43 -2.56 6.04
CA TYR A 190 4.19 -2.30 6.77
C TYR A 190 3.53 -1.05 6.18
N LEU A 191 2.28 -1.17 5.74
CA LEU A 191 1.54 -0.15 5.00
C LEU A 191 0.24 0.22 5.73
N PRO A 192 -0.13 1.51 5.84
CA PRO A 192 -1.40 1.87 6.45
C PRO A 192 -2.59 1.19 5.74
N THR A 193 -3.57 0.76 6.53
CA THR A 193 -4.74 0.00 6.06
C THR A 193 -5.98 0.87 5.96
N LYS A 194 -7.03 0.34 5.33
CA LYS A 194 -8.36 0.95 5.31
C LYS A 194 -8.88 1.18 6.74
N GLN A 195 -8.77 0.17 7.61
CA GLN A 195 -9.22 0.27 9.00
C GLN A 195 -8.43 1.33 9.80
N MET A 196 -7.14 1.52 9.51
CA MET A 196 -6.37 2.60 10.14
C MET A 196 -6.92 3.99 9.80
N LEU A 197 -7.40 4.21 8.58
CA LEU A 197 -8.03 5.48 8.20
C LEU A 197 -9.37 5.71 8.92
N VAL A 198 -10.16 4.66 9.12
CA VAL A 198 -11.38 4.71 9.95
C VAL A 198 -11.01 5.11 11.38
N ASN A 199 -10.04 4.41 11.97
CA ASN A 199 -9.58 4.68 13.34
C ASN A 199 -8.99 6.09 13.46
N TYR A 200 -8.26 6.54 12.45
CA TYR A 200 -7.71 7.89 12.34
C TYR A 200 -8.82 8.94 12.33
N ALA A 201 -9.80 8.83 11.42
CA ALA A 201 -10.91 9.78 11.33
C ALA A 201 -11.68 9.88 12.66
N GLN A 202 -11.98 8.73 13.28
CA GLN A 202 -12.64 8.69 14.58
C GLN A 202 -11.79 9.32 15.70
N ALA A 203 -10.48 9.03 15.75
CA ALA A 203 -9.57 9.61 16.72
C ALA A 203 -9.48 11.13 16.56
N CYS A 204 -9.33 11.62 15.34
CA CYS A 204 -9.26 13.05 15.05
C CYS A 204 -10.56 13.77 15.40
N ASN A 205 -11.71 13.16 15.14
CA ASN A 205 -13.01 13.71 15.54
C ASN A 205 -13.13 13.83 17.07
N ARG A 206 -12.69 12.81 17.83
CA ARG A 206 -12.68 12.86 19.31
C ARG A 206 -11.77 13.97 19.86
N HIS A 207 -10.57 14.12 19.31
CA HIS A 207 -9.59 15.08 19.83
C HIS A 207 -9.91 16.53 19.50
N GLN A 208 -10.75 16.80 18.49
CA GLN A 208 -11.32 18.14 18.27
C GLN A 208 -12.12 18.64 19.47
N ALA A 209 -12.79 17.72 20.18
CA ALA A 209 -13.61 18.07 21.32
C ALA A 209 -12.81 18.37 22.61
N SER A 210 -11.50 18.13 22.65
CA SER A 210 -10.67 18.26 23.86
C SER A 210 -9.63 19.38 23.77
N ASN A 211 -9.72 20.37 24.68
CA ASN A 211 -8.79 21.51 24.82
C ASN A 211 -7.43 21.15 25.50
N ALA A 212 -6.91 19.94 25.34
CA ALA A 212 -5.59 19.59 25.89
C ALA A 212 -4.48 20.17 24.99
N GLY A 213 -3.57 20.97 25.57
CA GLY A 213 -2.45 21.63 24.88
C GLY A 213 -1.62 20.68 24.01
N GLU A 214 -1.08 21.20 22.89
CA GLU A 214 -0.39 20.44 21.83
C GLU A 214 0.63 19.40 22.34
N MET A 215 0.61 18.17 21.83
CA MET A 215 1.49 17.76 20.71
C MET A 215 0.98 16.55 19.89
N GLN A 216 -0.28 16.12 20.08
CA GLN A 216 -0.82 14.93 19.42
C GLN A 216 -2.24 15.23 18.93
N GLY A 217 -2.40 15.61 17.67
CA GLY A 217 -3.74 15.85 17.11
C GLY A 217 -4.57 14.58 17.18
N CYS A 218 -4.08 13.49 16.57
CA CYS A 218 -4.65 12.15 16.61
C CYS A 218 -3.64 11.17 15.99
N GLN A 219 -3.67 9.92 16.42
CA GLN A 219 -2.86 8.85 15.84
C GLN A 219 -3.68 7.57 15.73
N ALA A 220 -3.35 6.74 14.73
CA ALA A 220 -3.86 5.39 14.60
C ALA A 220 -2.70 4.43 14.30
N SER A 221 -2.57 3.42 15.15
CA SER A 221 -1.80 2.19 14.91
C SER A 221 -2.79 1.02 14.79
N ARG A 222 -2.30 -0.19 14.51
CA ARG A 222 -3.11 -1.42 14.64
C ARG A 222 -3.84 -1.47 15.98
#